data_AF-A0A820INS1-F1
#
_entry.id   AF-A0A820INS1-F1
#
_cell.length_a   1.000
_cell.length_b   1.000
_cell.length_c   1.000
_cell.angle_alpha   90.00
_cell.angle_beta   90.00
_cell.angle_gamma   90.00
#
_symmetry.space_group_name_H-M   'P 1'
#
loop_
_entity.id
_entity.type
_entity.pdbx_description
1 polymer ?
#
loop_
_entity_poly.entity_id
_entity_poly.type
_entity_poly.pdbx_seq_one_letter_code
_entity_poly.pdbx_strand_id
1 'polypeptide(L)'
;MAILRVCEQVKVKGLILVSAGYYDHDVDQLWNWNKIKANAQWIEQFHSSDDPFTPVNSSRHIAKEVQSTYHEFNDRNHFLCTEFPDLIDVIKYRCGLS
;
A
#
# COMPACT_ATOMS: atom_id res chain seq x y z
N MET A 1 5.98 -1.58 -5.16
CA MET A 1 7.33 -1.52 -4.54
C MET A 1 8.06 -0.18 -4.75
N ALA A 2 8.13 0.39 -5.97
CA ALA A 2 8.95 1.57 -6.27
C ALA A 2 8.77 2.77 -5.33
N ILE A 3 7.53 3.13 -5.00
CA ILE A 3 7.24 4.28 -4.14
C ILE A 3 7.71 4.11 -2.69
N LEU A 4 7.75 2.87 -2.19
CA LEU A 4 8.25 2.57 -0.84
C LEU A 4 9.74 2.90 -0.73
N ARG A 5 10.54 2.60 -1.78
CA ARG A 5 11.96 2.99 -1.84
C ARG A 5 12.15 4.50 -1.87
N VAL A 6 11.30 5.22 -2.62
CA VAL A 6 11.32 6.69 -2.61
C VAL A 6 11.03 7.23 -1.22
N CYS A 7 10.05 6.65 -0.52
CA CYS A 7 9.67 7.07 0.83
C CYS A 7 10.73 6.75 1.91
N GLU A 8 11.78 5.98 1.62
CA GLU A 8 12.93 5.86 2.53
C GLU A 8 13.73 7.16 2.62
N GLN A 9 13.59 8.06 1.64
CA GLN A 9 14.39 9.29 1.53
C GLN A 9 13.56 10.56 1.37
N VAL A 10 12.34 10.44 0.84
CA VAL A 10 11.49 11.58 0.47
C VAL A 10 10.24 11.62 1.35
N LYS A 11 9.94 12.79 1.91
CA LYS A 11 8.68 13.04 2.62
C LYS A 11 7.54 13.30 1.65
N VAL A 12 6.40 12.69 1.92
CA VAL A 12 5.16 12.87 1.15
C VAL A 12 4.01 13.21 2.11
N LYS A 13 2.99 13.90 1.60
CA LYS A 13 1.76 14.15 2.38
C LYS A 13 1.08 12.82 2.72
N GLY A 14 0.99 11.91 1.75
CA GLY A 14 0.52 10.56 2.00
C GLY A 14 0.82 9.61 0.88
N LEU A 15 0.53 8.35 1.14
CA LEU A 15 0.85 7.22 0.27
C LEU A 15 -0.38 6.34 0.10
N ILE A 16 -0.66 5.94 -1.14
CA ILE A 16 -1.66 4.92 -1.44
C ILE A 16 -0.95 3.76 -2.12
N LEU A 17 -1.15 2.56 -1.58
CA LEU A 17 -0.58 1.31 -2.04
C LEU A 17 -1.72 0.43 -2.57
N VAL A 18 -1.70 0.04 -3.84
CA VAL A 18 -2.69 -0.86 -4.43
C VAL A 18 -1.99 -2.11 -4.91
N SER A 19 -2.47 -3.28 -4.49
CA SER A 19 -1.84 -4.59 -4.71
C SER A 19 -0.34 -4.60 -4.37
N ALA A 20 0.04 -3.88 -3.31
CA ALA A 20 1.43 -3.84 -2.88
C ALA A 20 1.81 -5.14 -2.20
N GLY A 21 2.86 -5.77 -2.68
CA GLY A 21 3.50 -6.91 -2.05
C GLY A 21 4.88 -7.10 -2.63
N TYR A 22 5.49 -8.20 -2.22
CA TYR A 22 6.80 -8.65 -2.67
C TYR A 22 6.82 -10.18 -2.65
N TYR A 23 7.71 -10.78 -3.44
CA TYR A 23 7.91 -12.22 -3.41
C TYR A 23 9.00 -12.58 -2.41
N ASP A 24 9.07 -13.83 -1.96
CA ASP A 24 10.04 -14.27 -0.95
C ASP A 24 11.51 -14.04 -1.35
N HIS A 25 11.80 -13.92 -2.65
CA HIS A 25 13.15 -13.59 -3.15
C HIS A 25 13.49 -12.08 -3.08
N ASP A 26 12.50 -11.22 -2.83
CA ASP A 26 12.69 -9.78 -2.65
C ASP A 26 13.01 -9.40 -1.19
N VAL A 27 12.94 -10.38 -0.27
CA VAL A 27 13.10 -10.19 1.18
C VAL A 27 14.57 -9.88 1.55
N ASP A 28 15.52 -10.21 0.66
CA ASP A 28 16.96 -9.96 0.86
C ASP A 28 17.35 -8.48 0.81
N GLN A 29 16.46 -7.59 0.37
CA GLN A 29 16.70 -6.14 0.47
C GLN A 29 16.10 -5.58 1.75
N LEU A 30 16.95 -5.30 2.75
CA LEU A 30 16.57 -4.65 4.00
C LEU A 30 15.78 -3.36 3.75
N TRP A 31 14.48 -3.38 3.99
CA TRP A 31 13.60 -2.21 3.94
C TRP A 31 13.77 -1.35 5.18
N ASN A 32 13.81 -0.04 5.00
CA ASN A 32 13.77 0.88 6.13
C ASN A 32 12.33 1.29 6.46
N TRP A 33 11.55 0.34 6.98
CA TRP A 33 10.13 0.53 7.31
C TRP A 33 9.87 1.74 8.21
N ASN A 34 10.76 1.97 9.18
CA ASN A 34 10.68 3.12 10.08
C ASN A 34 10.77 4.45 9.31
N LYS A 35 11.68 4.57 8.34
CA LYS A 35 11.76 5.79 7.51
C LYS A 35 10.54 5.94 6.61
N ILE A 36 10.09 4.86 5.98
CA ILE A 36 8.91 4.88 5.10
C ILE A 36 7.70 5.40 5.86
N LYS A 37 7.42 4.81 7.03
CA LYS A 37 6.34 5.23 7.92
C LYS A 37 6.50 6.69 8.37
N ALA A 38 7.70 7.10 8.78
CA ALA A 38 7.94 8.46 9.27
C ALA A 38 7.86 9.54 8.17
N ASN A 39 8.06 9.16 6.91
CA ASN A 39 8.06 10.09 5.77
C ASN A 39 6.68 10.29 5.13
N ALA A 40 5.67 9.51 5.50
CA ALA A 40 4.29 9.72 5.06
C ALA A 40 3.40 10.11 6.26
N GLN A 41 2.55 11.13 6.12
CA GLN A 41 1.64 11.50 7.22
C GLN A 41 0.49 10.49 7.38
N TRP A 42 0.12 9.83 6.27
CA TRP A 42 -0.84 8.75 6.24
C TRP A 42 -0.48 7.77 5.12
N ILE A 43 -0.82 6.50 5.33
CA ILE A 43 -0.61 5.42 4.36
C ILE A 43 -1.91 4.62 4.27
N GLU A 44 -2.44 4.50 3.08
CA GLU A 44 -3.63 3.70 2.74
C GLU A 44 -3.18 2.54 1.87
N GLN A 45 -3.70 1.35 2.13
CA GLN A 45 -3.27 0.16 1.42
C GLN A 45 -4.47 -0.71 1.07
N PHE A 46 -4.57 -1.07 -0.20
CA PHE A 46 -5.64 -1.88 -0.76
C PHE A 46 -5.03 -3.17 -1.30
N HIS A 47 -5.61 -4.30 -0.93
CA HIS A 47 -5.22 -5.61 -1.46
C HIS A 47 -6.41 -6.53 -1.54
N SER A 48 -6.38 -7.48 -2.48
CA SER A 48 -7.39 -8.53 -2.55
C SER A 48 -6.77 -9.89 -2.25
N SER A 49 -7.44 -10.67 -1.42
CA SER A 49 -6.99 -12.01 -1.04
C SER A 49 -7.09 -13.02 -2.19
N ASP A 50 -7.85 -12.70 -3.25
CA ASP A 50 -7.94 -13.44 -4.51
C ASP A 50 -7.00 -12.89 -5.61
N ASP A 51 -6.04 -12.01 -5.27
CA ASP A 51 -4.99 -11.52 -6.17
C ASP A 51 -4.10 -12.71 -6.63
N PRO A 52 -4.07 -13.05 -7.94
CA PRO A 52 -3.36 -14.23 -8.42
C PRO A 52 -1.85 -13.99 -8.57
N PHE A 53 -1.39 -12.74 -8.46
CA PHE A 53 0.00 -12.38 -8.66
C PHE A 53 0.70 -12.13 -7.33
N THR A 54 0.06 -11.38 -6.44
CA THR A 54 0.71 -10.89 -5.22
C THR A 54 0.15 -11.57 -3.98
N PRO A 55 0.93 -12.41 -3.26
CA PRO A 55 0.45 -13.11 -2.08
C PRO A 55 -0.03 -12.14 -1.00
N VAL A 56 -1.26 -12.34 -0.50
CA VAL A 56 -1.88 -11.46 0.52
C VAL A 56 -1.04 -11.32 1.78
N ASN A 57 -0.29 -12.37 2.17
CA ASN A 57 0.57 -12.33 3.35
C ASN A 57 1.71 -11.30 3.22
N SER A 58 2.24 -11.09 2.01
CA SER A 58 3.25 -10.06 1.77
C SER A 58 2.66 -8.66 1.96
N SER A 59 1.44 -8.45 1.47
CA SER A 59 0.71 -7.18 1.63
C SER A 59 0.40 -6.91 3.10
N ARG A 60 -0.11 -7.90 3.83
CA ARG A 60 -0.34 -7.81 5.28
C ARG A 60 0.95 -7.51 6.06
N HIS A 61 2.09 -8.08 5.65
CA HIS A 61 3.38 -7.76 6.26
C HIS A 61 3.74 -6.29 6.04
N ILE A 62 3.67 -5.79 4.79
CA ILE A 62 3.90 -4.37 4.50
C ILE A 62 2.99 -3.50 5.39
N ALA A 63 1.69 -3.81 5.45
CA ALA A 63 0.73 -3.05 6.22
C ALA A 63 1.11 -2.98 7.71
N LYS A 64 1.58 -4.09 8.28
CA LYS A 64 2.07 -4.16 9.66
C LYS A 64 3.32 -3.31 9.86
N GLU A 65 4.30 -3.39 8.97
CA GLU A 65 5.59 -2.70 9.09
C GLU A 65 5.44 -1.18 8.93
N VAL A 66 4.66 -0.73 7.94
CA VAL A 66 4.45 0.72 7.71
C VAL A 66 3.26 1.29 8.47
N GLN A 67 2.49 0.44 9.15
CA GLN A 67 1.27 0.79 9.88
C GLN A 67 0.25 1.54 9.02
N SER A 68 -0.06 0.99 7.85
CA SER A 68 -1.08 1.54 6.96
C SER A 68 -2.49 1.28 7.48
N THR A 69 -3.43 2.10 7.02
CA THR A 69 -4.85 1.73 7.02
C THR A 69 -5.05 0.71 5.89
N TYR A 70 -5.32 -0.54 6.26
CA TYR A 70 -5.35 -1.67 5.33
C TYR A 70 -6.78 -2.10 5.00
N HIS A 71 -7.11 -2.04 3.72
CA HIS A 71 -8.39 -2.43 3.14
C HIS A 71 -8.18 -3.74 2.38
N GLU A 72 -8.64 -4.84 2.98
CA GLU A 72 -8.56 -6.16 2.37
C GLU A 72 -9.90 -6.56 1.75
N PHE A 73 -9.84 -6.98 0.50
CA PHE A 73 -10.97 -7.52 -0.26
C PHE A 73 -10.78 -9.01 -0.53
N ASN A 74 -11.79 -9.67 -1.08
CA ASN A 74 -11.72 -11.06 -1.50
C ASN A 74 -12.29 -11.30 -2.91
N ASP A 75 -12.59 -10.21 -3.62
CA ASP A 75 -13.33 -10.21 -4.88
C ASP A 75 -12.82 -9.15 -5.88
N ARG A 76 -11.64 -8.57 -5.64
CA ARG A 76 -11.08 -7.47 -6.47
C ARG A 76 -9.88 -7.87 -7.32
N ASN A 77 -9.45 -9.13 -7.29
CA ASN A 77 -8.30 -9.62 -8.04
C ASN A 77 -7.08 -8.69 -7.82
N HIS A 78 -6.28 -8.41 -8.85
CA HIS A 78 -5.17 -7.45 -8.82
C HIS A 78 -5.61 -6.01 -9.16
N PHE A 79 -6.86 -5.63 -8.83
CA PHE A 79 -7.45 -4.32 -9.14
C PHE A 79 -7.34 -3.92 -10.62
N LEU A 80 -7.38 -4.90 -11.54
CA LEU A 80 -7.36 -4.70 -12.99
C LEU A 80 -8.73 -4.24 -13.52
N CYS A 81 -9.26 -3.20 -12.90
CA CYS A 81 -10.56 -2.60 -13.16
C CYS A 81 -10.38 -1.22 -13.80
N THR A 82 -11.41 -0.75 -14.50
CA THR A 82 -11.41 0.59 -15.12
C THR A 82 -11.81 1.69 -14.13
N GLU A 83 -12.43 1.34 -13.01
CA GLU A 83 -12.95 2.26 -12.00
C GLU A 83 -12.60 1.78 -10.60
N PHE A 84 -12.20 2.71 -9.74
CA PHE A 84 -11.92 2.42 -8.33
C PHE A 84 -12.43 3.55 -7.43
N PRO A 85 -13.75 3.63 -7.17
CA PRO A 85 -14.36 4.73 -6.43
C PRO A 85 -13.86 4.82 -4.98
N ASP A 86 -13.59 3.69 -4.32
CA ASP A 86 -13.10 3.66 -2.93
C ASP A 86 -11.79 4.45 -2.76
N LEU A 87 -10.91 4.41 -3.78
CA LEU A 87 -9.67 5.17 -3.82
C LEU A 87 -9.93 6.67 -3.86
N ILE A 88 -10.94 7.11 -4.63
CA ILE A 88 -11.31 8.52 -4.74
C ILE A 88 -11.87 9.04 -3.40
N ASP A 89 -12.68 8.24 -2.71
CA ASP A 89 -13.23 8.61 -1.42
C ASP A 89 -12.14 8.77 -0.36
N VAL A 90 -11.15 7.87 -0.36
CA VAL A 90 -9.96 8.00 0.49
C VAL A 90 -9.18 9.26 0.19
N ILE A 91 -8.96 9.60 -1.10
CA ILE A 91 -8.27 10.85 -1.47
C ILE A 91 -9.05 12.07 -0.96
N LYS A 92 -10.37 12.10 -1.16
CA LYS A 92 -11.21 13.22 -0.70
C LYS A 92 -11.12 13.39 0.82
N TYR A 93 -11.25 12.30 1.56
CA TYR A 93 -11.16 12.29 3.02
C TYR A 93 -9.79 12.76 3.50
N ARG A 94 -8.70 12.16 3.01
CA ARG A 94 -7.32 12.47 3.44
C ARG A 94 -6.85 13.86 3.01
N CYS A 95 -7.43 14.41 1.94
CA CYS A 95 -7.10 15.75 1.45
C CYS A 95 -8.05 16.84 1.93
N GLY A 96 -9.13 16.52 2.65
CA GLY A 96 -10.13 17.49 3.10
C GLY A 96 -10.93 18.11 1.96
N LEU A 97 -11.27 17.30 0.95
CA LEU A 97 -12.06 17.71 -0.22
C LEU A 97 -13.52 17.24 -0.15
N SER A 98 -13.96 16.79 1.04
CA SER A 98 -15.34 16.38 1.36
C SER A 98 -16.19 17.55 1.81
#